data_AF-A0A8T6UDB6-F1
#
_entry.id   AF-A0A8T6UDB6-F1
#
_cell.length_a   1.000
_cell.length_b   1.000
_cell.length_c   1.000
_cell.angle_alpha   90.00
_cell.angle_beta   90.00
_cell.angle_gamma   90.00
#
_symmetry.space_group_name_H-M   'P 1'
#
loop_
_entity.id
_entity.type
_entity.pdbx_description
1 polymer ?
#
loop_
_entity_poly.entity_id
_entity_poly.type
_entity_poly.pdbx_seq_one_letter_code
_entity_poly.pdbx_strand_id
1 'polypeptide(L)'
;KKRSLHRTRRLELGYSLIALAGYTNAGKSSLFNALAQEAVTVDSGLFTTLSTTTRAIELSERKILLTDTVGFIGDLPLTLIEAFQSTLEETIFSDIILLVVDIGEPMEEINRKLSCCLDTIQTIGAAGIPIITALNKVDLLSKESLELKLATLKDVAPHPVLISALHFTNLPELKQAFLCYLKEYVQASVWVPWKTESMPFISWLHDRAEVHGLKYQGDGMSLTFKAVPRFADKVRNKAEHLGGTFNVQIDKQG
;
A
#
# COMPACT_ATOMS: atom_id res chain seq x y z
N LYS A 1 -10.09 -12.83 14.81
CA LYS A 1 -11.21 -13.28 13.94
C LYS A 1 -11.77 -12.19 13.01
N LYS A 2 -12.09 -10.98 13.50
CA LYS A 2 -12.62 -9.88 12.63
C LYS A 2 -11.56 -9.27 11.71
N ARG A 3 -10.33 -9.00 12.21
CA ARG A 3 -9.20 -8.45 11.43
C ARG A 3 -8.68 -9.40 10.34
N SER A 4 -8.56 -10.69 10.64
CA SER A 4 -8.24 -11.72 9.63
C SER A 4 -9.28 -11.77 8.51
N LEU A 5 -10.56 -11.52 8.82
CA LEU A 5 -11.63 -11.44 7.84
C LEU A 5 -11.48 -10.20 6.94
N HIS A 6 -11.17 -9.03 7.51
CA HIS A 6 -10.85 -7.83 6.72
C HIS A 6 -9.62 -8.06 5.84
N ARG A 7 -8.57 -8.71 6.34
CA ARG A 7 -7.37 -9.09 5.58
C ARG A 7 -7.69 -9.98 4.38
N THR A 8 -8.43 -11.07 4.59
CA THR A 8 -8.82 -11.97 3.51
C THR A 8 -9.67 -11.23 2.47
N ARG A 9 -10.60 -10.38 2.92
CA ARG A 9 -11.50 -9.59 2.06
C ARG A 9 -10.77 -8.47 1.30
N ARG A 10 -9.71 -7.87 1.83
CA ARG A 10 -8.84 -6.92 1.09
C ARG A 10 -8.08 -7.60 -0.03
N LEU A 11 -7.48 -8.76 0.27
CA LEU A 11 -6.85 -9.61 -0.75
C LEU A 11 -7.88 -10.11 -1.79
N GLU A 12 -9.15 -10.25 -1.42
CA GLU A 12 -10.23 -10.56 -2.37
C GLU A 12 -10.63 -9.38 -3.25
N LEU A 13 -10.19 -8.15 -2.95
CA LEU A 13 -10.61 -6.96 -3.69
C LEU A 13 -9.50 -6.36 -4.57
N GLY A 14 -8.30 -6.96 -4.58
CA GLY A 14 -7.20 -6.56 -5.47
C GLY A 14 -6.46 -5.29 -5.07
N TYR A 15 -6.66 -4.77 -3.85
CA TYR A 15 -6.01 -3.55 -3.38
C TYR A 15 -4.54 -3.76 -3.02
N SER A 16 -3.71 -2.76 -3.33
CA SER A 16 -2.39 -2.57 -2.69
C SER A 16 -2.53 -1.81 -1.37
N LEU A 17 -1.68 -2.06 -0.39
CA LEU A 17 -1.75 -1.43 0.95
C LEU A 17 -0.54 -0.55 1.22
N ILE A 18 -0.79 0.71 1.58
CA ILE A 18 0.22 1.66 2.05
C ILE A 18 -0.09 2.02 3.50
N ALA A 19 0.84 1.73 4.41
CA ALA A 19 0.71 2.03 5.83
C ALA A 19 1.52 3.29 6.18
N LEU A 20 0.88 4.32 6.74
CA LEU A 20 1.59 5.49 7.26
C LEU A 20 2.28 5.16 8.58
N ALA A 21 3.50 5.65 8.73
CA ALA A 21 4.36 5.49 9.90
C ALA A 21 5.01 6.84 10.28
N GLY A 22 5.55 6.93 11.49
CA GLY A 22 6.31 8.10 11.96
C GLY A 22 5.81 8.67 13.28
N TYR A 23 6.54 9.67 13.81
CA TYR A 23 6.25 10.31 15.09
C TYR A 23 4.98 11.16 15.07
N THR A 24 4.45 11.43 16.27
CA THR A 24 3.40 12.44 16.45
C THR A 24 3.88 13.80 15.90
N ASN A 25 2.95 14.61 15.42
CA ASN A 25 3.23 15.92 14.80
C ASN A 25 4.11 15.93 13.53
N ALA A 26 4.59 14.77 13.02
CA ALA A 26 5.31 14.70 11.75
C ALA A 26 4.45 15.08 10.53
N GLY A 27 3.12 15.16 10.71
CA GLY A 27 2.16 15.52 9.66
C GLY A 27 1.50 14.33 8.97
N LYS A 28 1.51 13.14 9.59
CA LYS A 28 0.85 11.92 9.08
C LYS A 28 -0.63 12.15 8.73
N SER A 29 -1.42 12.69 9.66
CA SER A 29 -2.85 12.92 9.41
C SER A 29 -3.09 13.98 8.33
N SER A 30 -2.22 15.00 8.23
CA SER A 30 -2.26 15.97 7.13
C SER A 30 -1.97 15.30 5.80
N LEU A 31 -0.93 14.45 5.72
CA LEU A 31 -0.57 13.72 4.51
C LEU A 31 -1.64 12.70 4.12
N PHE A 32 -2.18 11.98 5.10
CA PHE A 32 -3.29 11.05 4.92
C PHE A 32 -4.49 11.74 4.27
N ASN A 33 -4.90 12.89 4.83
CA ASN A 33 -6.02 13.66 4.30
C ASN A 33 -5.70 14.22 2.91
N ALA A 34 -4.48 14.70 2.68
CA ALA A 34 -4.06 15.25 1.40
C ALA A 34 -4.07 14.19 0.28
N LEU A 35 -3.52 13.01 0.54
CA LEU A 35 -3.55 11.88 -0.39
C LEU A 35 -4.96 11.34 -0.60
N ALA A 36 -5.82 11.43 0.42
CA ALA A 36 -7.18 10.92 0.37
C ALA A 36 -8.24 11.95 -0.09
N GLN A 37 -7.85 13.13 -0.58
CA GLN A 37 -8.80 14.06 -1.21
C GLN A 37 -9.38 13.50 -2.51
N GLU A 38 -8.63 12.65 -3.21
CA GLU A 38 -9.06 11.92 -4.41
C GLU A 38 -9.69 10.55 -4.06
N ALA A 39 -10.12 10.35 -2.81
CA ALA A 39 -10.67 9.07 -2.39
C ALA A 39 -11.96 8.73 -3.15
N VAL A 40 -12.03 7.50 -3.64
CA VAL A 40 -13.21 6.97 -4.33
C VAL A 40 -14.20 6.44 -3.28
N THR A 41 -15.50 6.54 -3.53
CA THR A 41 -16.54 5.98 -2.68
C THR A 41 -16.39 4.46 -2.63
N VAL A 42 -16.00 3.90 -1.48
CA VAL A 42 -15.95 2.44 -1.26
C VAL A 42 -16.87 2.08 -0.10
N ASP A 43 -17.54 0.93 -0.24
CA ASP A 43 -18.56 0.43 0.69
C ASP A 43 -18.12 0.51 2.16
N SER A 44 -18.87 1.26 2.98
CA SER A 44 -18.46 1.78 4.29
C SER A 44 -18.22 0.69 5.33
N GLY A 45 -18.76 -0.52 5.13
CA GLY A 45 -18.59 -1.67 6.03
C GLY A 45 -17.20 -2.30 6.04
N LEU A 46 -16.31 -1.96 5.10
CA LEU A 46 -14.99 -2.58 4.97
C LEU A 46 -13.90 -1.96 5.86
N PHE A 47 -14.13 -0.76 6.42
CA PHE A 47 -13.04 0.12 6.92
C PHE A 47 -13.26 0.69 8.34
N THR A 48 -14.17 0.10 9.12
CA THR A 48 -14.69 0.70 10.38
C THR A 48 -14.02 0.23 11.67
N THR A 49 -12.78 -0.26 11.64
CA THR A 49 -12.08 -0.58 12.90
C THR A 49 -11.69 0.71 13.64
N LEU A 50 -12.25 0.86 14.86
CA LEU A 50 -12.09 1.96 15.82
C LEU A 50 -10.65 2.42 16.12
N SER A 51 -9.62 1.71 15.66
CA SER A 51 -8.21 2.01 15.92
C SER A 51 -7.42 2.55 14.72
N THR A 52 -7.90 2.45 13.48
CA THR A 52 -7.12 2.79 12.28
C THR A 52 -8.01 3.40 11.21
N THR A 53 -7.69 4.59 10.71
CA THR A 53 -8.43 5.20 9.60
C THR A 53 -7.90 4.64 8.28
N THR A 54 -8.75 4.00 7.49
CA THR A 54 -8.38 3.51 6.15
C THR A 54 -9.25 4.17 5.09
N ARG A 55 -8.63 4.63 4.01
CA ARG A 55 -9.31 5.19 2.84
C ARG A 55 -8.80 4.52 1.57
N ALA A 56 -9.69 4.30 0.61
CA ALA A 56 -9.31 3.84 -0.71
C ALA A 56 -9.02 5.04 -1.61
N ILE A 57 -7.89 4.98 -2.31
CA ILE A 57 -7.48 5.95 -3.32
C ILE A 57 -7.20 5.21 -4.63
N GLU A 58 -7.31 5.91 -5.75
CA GLU A 58 -6.95 5.38 -7.05
C GLU A 58 -5.70 6.10 -7.57
N LEU A 59 -4.71 5.32 -8.02
CA LEU A 59 -3.46 5.84 -8.54
C LEU A 59 -3.06 5.07 -9.79
N SER A 60 -3.11 5.73 -10.96
CA SER A 60 -2.78 5.10 -12.26
C SER A 60 -3.47 3.74 -12.43
N GLU A 61 -4.80 3.71 -12.25
CA GLU A 61 -5.65 2.50 -12.34
C GLU A 61 -5.37 1.44 -11.25
N ARG A 62 -4.51 1.75 -10.28
CA ARG A 62 -4.28 0.94 -9.09
C ARG A 62 -5.17 1.36 -7.95
N LYS A 63 -5.92 0.41 -7.42
CA LYS A 63 -6.71 0.59 -6.20
C LYS A 63 -5.78 0.43 -5.00
N ILE A 64 -5.60 1.50 -4.24
CA ILE A 64 -4.71 1.54 -3.07
C ILE A 64 -5.55 1.77 -1.82
N LEU A 65 -5.26 1.03 -0.76
CA LEU A 65 -5.71 1.33 0.59
C LEU A 65 -4.61 2.10 1.31
N LEU A 66 -4.94 3.32 1.68
CA LEU A 66 -4.12 4.13 2.56
C LEU A 66 -4.62 3.92 3.98
N THR A 67 -3.75 3.45 4.87
CA THR A 67 -4.08 3.23 6.28
C THR A 67 -3.23 4.16 7.15
N ASP A 68 -3.90 5.07 7.85
CA ASP A 68 -3.30 5.79 8.98
C ASP A 68 -3.17 4.78 10.13
N THR A 69 -1.95 4.31 10.36
CA THR A 69 -1.67 3.49 11.53
C THR A 69 -1.78 4.37 12.77
N VAL A 70 -2.02 3.75 13.92
CA VAL A 70 -1.94 4.45 15.20
C VAL A 70 -0.53 5.06 15.25
N GLY A 71 -0.45 6.39 15.24
CA GLY A 71 0.75 7.16 14.88
C GLY A 71 1.94 7.12 15.82
N PHE A 72 2.38 5.92 16.18
CA PHE A 72 3.05 5.58 17.43
C PHE A 72 4.40 4.88 17.27
N ILE A 73 5.01 4.82 16.09
CA ILE A 73 6.29 4.12 15.94
C ILE A 73 7.42 4.78 16.77
N GLY A 74 7.24 6.02 17.22
CA GLY A 74 8.29 6.77 17.92
C GLY A 74 8.35 6.72 19.45
N ASP A 75 7.25 6.43 20.14
CA ASP A 75 7.14 6.57 21.61
C ASP A 75 6.60 5.30 22.28
N LEU A 76 6.71 4.15 21.63
CA LEU A 76 6.33 2.88 22.23
C LEU A 76 7.54 2.28 22.96
N PRO A 77 7.49 2.17 24.31
CA PRO A 77 8.35 1.23 25.01
C PRO A 77 8.30 -0.12 24.32
N LEU A 78 9.44 -0.81 24.20
CA LEU A 78 9.50 -2.18 23.64
C LEU A 78 8.45 -3.12 24.28
N THR A 79 8.13 -2.89 25.55
CA THR A 79 7.11 -3.61 26.32
C THR A 79 5.66 -3.39 25.83
N LEU A 80 5.38 -2.27 25.16
CA LEU A 80 4.07 -1.96 24.58
C LEU A 80 3.96 -2.39 23.12
N ILE A 81 5.06 -2.74 22.44
CA ILE A 81 4.99 -3.34 21.09
C ILE A 81 4.15 -4.61 21.12
N GLU A 82 4.25 -5.43 22.17
CA GLU A 82 3.40 -6.61 22.37
C GLU A 82 1.92 -6.26 22.52
N ALA A 83 1.60 -5.17 23.24
CA ALA A 83 0.22 -4.71 23.44
C ALA A 83 -0.40 -4.12 22.16
N PHE A 84 0.43 -3.55 21.27
CA PHE A 84 0.02 -2.98 19.99
C PHE A 84 0.33 -3.87 18.79
N GLN A 85 0.84 -5.08 19.00
CA GLN A 85 1.26 -6.02 17.96
C GLN A 85 0.13 -6.25 16.94
N SER A 86 -1.09 -6.43 17.46
CA SER A 86 -2.29 -6.61 16.63
C SER A 86 -2.69 -5.39 15.79
N THR A 87 -2.23 -4.18 16.16
CA THR A 87 -2.47 -2.91 15.47
C THR A 87 -1.32 -2.58 14.51
N LEU A 88 -0.10 -2.98 14.85
CA LEU A 88 1.10 -2.90 14.01
C LEU A 88 1.15 -4.01 12.94
N GLU A 89 0.34 -5.08 13.10
CA GLU A 89 0.15 -6.13 12.10
C GLU A 89 -0.21 -5.58 10.71
N GLU A 90 -1.01 -4.53 10.61
CA GLU A 90 -1.35 -3.94 9.31
C GLU A 90 -0.12 -3.36 8.59
N THR A 91 0.88 -2.86 9.34
CA THR A 91 2.17 -2.44 8.79
C THR A 91 2.95 -3.63 8.23
N ILE A 92 2.95 -4.77 8.93
CA ILE A 92 3.63 -6.02 8.49
C ILE A 92 3.03 -6.57 7.19
N PHE A 93 1.75 -6.29 6.93
CA PHE A 93 1.08 -6.77 5.73
C PHE A 93 0.96 -5.71 4.62
N SER A 94 1.53 -4.53 4.83
CA SER A 94 1.57 -3.48 3.81
C SER A 94 2.48 -3.87 2.64
N ASP A 95 2.20 -3.31 1.48
CA ASP A 95 3.07 -3.40 0.31
C ASP A 95 4.11 -2.26 0.32
N ILE A 96 3.81 -1.15 1.00
CA ILE A 96 4.73 -0.02 1.26
C ILE A 96 4.49 0.52 2.67
N ILE A 97 5.59 0.85 3.36
CA ILE A 97 5.58 1.69 4.56
C ILE A 97 5.91 3.12 4.16
N LEU A 98 4.98 4.04 4.39
CA LEU A 98 5.18 5.48 4.18
C LEU A 98 5.60 6.13 5.50
N LEU A 99 6.91 6.28 5.70
CA LEU A 99 7.48 6.86 6.91
C LEU A 99 7.50 8.39 6.80
N VAL A 100 6.66 9.07 7.58
CA VAL A 100 6.58 10.54 7.60
C VAL A 100 7.53 11.11 8.66
N VAL A 101 8.40 12.01 8.23
CA VAL A 101 9.43 12.65 9.06
C VAL A 101 9.29 14.16 8.92
N ASP A 102 9.31 14.89 10.03
CA ASP A 102 9.33 16.35 10.02
C ASP A 102 10.75 16.85 9.72
N ILE A 103 10.98 17.36 8.51
CA ILE A 103 12.30 17.88 8.13
C ILE A 103 12.57 19.27 8.72
N GLY A 104 11.59 19.93 9.34
CA GLY A 104 11.75 21.19 10.05
C GLY A 104 12.52 21.06 11.36
N GLU A 105 12.56 19.86 11.95
CA GLU A 105 13.20 19.61 13.24
C GLU A 105 14.74 19.71 13.20
N PRO A 106 15.41 19.94 14.35
CA PRO A 106 16.87 19.84 14.44
C PRO A 106 17.37 18.48 13.94
N MET A 107 18.53 18.46 13.26
CA MET A 107 19.07 17.23 12.64
C MET A 107 19.25 16.06 13.63
N GLU A 108 19.63 16.36 14.87
CA GLU A 108 19.76 15.36 15.93
C GLU A 108 18.42 14.66 16.23
N GLU A 109 17.33 15.43 16.32
CA GLU A 109 16.00 14.89 16.53
C GLU A 109 15.50 14.09 15.33
N ILE A 110 15.77 14.56 14.11
CA ILE A 110 15.44 13.81 12.88
C ILE A 110 16.13 12.44 12.91
N ASN A 111 17.44 12.40 13.18
CA ASN A 111 18.21 11.17 13.20
C ASN A 111 17.73 10.21 14.30
N ARG A 112 17.47 10.72 15.51
CA ARG A 112 16.96 9.92 16.64
C ARG A 112 15.62 9.28 16.29
N LYS A 113 14.69 10.07 15.74
CA LYS A 113 13.34 9.62 15.38
C LYS A 113 13.35 8.66 14.21
N LEU A 114 14.13 8.95 13.17
CA LEU A 114 14.27 8.09 12.00
C LEU A 114 14.83 6.72 12.41
N SER A 115 15.91 6.69 13.19
CA SER A 115 16.53 5.45 13.66
C SER A 115 15.55 4.63 14.50
N CYS A 116 14.89 5.25 15.47
CA CYS A 116 13.86 4.60 16.30
C CYS A 116 12.73 4.00 15.46
N CYS A 117 12.29 4.71 14.41
CA CYS A 117 11.27 4.20 13.51
C CYS A 117 11.73 2.97 12.72
N LEU A 118 12.93 3.01 12.17
CA LEU A 118 13.50 1.90 11.41
C LEU A 118 13.73 0.66 12.29
N ASP A 119 14.27 0.85 13.50
CA ASP A 119 14.47 -0.22 14.48
C ASP A 119 13.15 -0.88 14.88
N THR A 120 12.10 -0.07 15.07
CA THR A 120 10.76 -0.58 15.39
C THR A 120 10.18 -1.38 14.23
N ILE A 121 10.30 -0.88 12.99
CA ILE A 121 9.88 -1.60 11.77
C ILE A 121 10.60 -2.95 11.66
N GLN A 122 11.89 -2.99 11.97
CA GLN A 122 12.66 -4.23 12.00
C GLN A 122 12.17 -5.17 13.10
N THR A 123 11.95 -4.66 14.31
CA THR A 123 11.52 -5.43 15.49
C THR A 123 10.16 -6.10 15.27
N ILE A 124 9.23 -5.43 14.58
CA ILE A 124 7.91 -6.01 14.25
C ILE A 124 7.95 -6.98 13.06
N GLY A 125 9.12 -7.23 12.47
CA GLY A 125 9.28 -8.16 11.35
C GLY A 125 8.85 -7.59 9.99
N ALA A 126 8.81 -6.27 9.84
CA ALA A 126 8.41 -5.58 8.61
C ALA A 126 9.60 -5.10 7.76
N ALA A 127 10.84 -5.51 8.08
CA ALA A 127 12.06 -5.08 7.38
C ALA A 127 12.12 -5.44 5.87
N GLY A 128 11.34 -6.43 5.42
CA GLY A 128 11.26 -6.82 4.01
C GLY A 128 10.32 -5.97 3.15
N ILE A 129 9.64 -4.99 3.75
CA ILE A 129 8.67 -4.13 3.06
C ILE A 129 9.39 -2.84 2.62
N PRO A 130 9.22 -2.40 1.36
CA PRO A 130 9.76 -1.12 0.90
C PRO A 130 9.31 0.04 1.79
N ILE A 131 10.27 0.83 2.26
CA ILE A 131 10.03 2.04 3.05
C ILE A 131 10.26 3.25 2.15
N ILE A 132 9.29 4.16 2.08
CA ILE A 132 9.44 5.47 1.43
C ILE A 132 9.40 6.53 2.52
N THR A 133 10.43 7.35 2.61
CA THR A 133 10.54 8.38 3.64
C THR A 133 9.99 9.71 3.10
N ALA A 134 8.79 10.08 3.52
CA ALA A 134 8.21 11.39 3.24
C ALA A 134 8.80 12.44 4.20
N LEU A 135 9.79 13.18 3.72
CA LEU A 135 10.41 14.32 4.38
C LEU A 135 9.44 15.51 4.29
N ASN A 136 8.57 15.63 5.27
CA ASN A 136 7.45 16.55 5.31
C ASN A 136 7.81 17.90 5.94
N LYS A 137 6.98 18.91 5.65
CA LYS A 137 7.12 20.31 6.09
C LYS A 137 8.29 21.06 5.45
N VAL A 138 8.60 20.75 4.19
CA VAL A 138 9.63 21.47 3.42
C VAL A 138 9.35 22.96 3.28
N ASP A 139 8.08 23.37 3.43
CA ASP A 139 7.63 24.77 3.47
C ASP A 139 8.23 25.59 4.62
N LEU A 140 8.72 24.93 5.68
CA LEU A 140 9.33 25.60 6.83
C LEU A 140 10.84 25.88 6.63
N LEU A 141 11.45 25.43 5.53
CA LEU A 141 12.89 25.49 5.33
C LEU A 141 13.28 26.39 4.16
N SER A 142 14.39 27.11 4.32
CA SER A 142 15.08 27.73 3.19
C SER A 142 15.71 26.65 2.30
N LYS A 143 15.94 26.99 1.03
CA LYS A 143 16.59 26.09 0.06
C LYS A 143 17.95 25.59 0.57
N GLU A 144 18.76 26.48 1.15
CA GLU A 144 20.08 26.15 1.69
C GLU A 144 19.99 25.15 2.86
N SER A 145 19.04 25.37 3.79
CA SER A 145 18.82 24.45 4.92
C SER A 145 18.35 23.09 4.44
N LEU A 146 17.46 23.06 3.45
CA LEU A 146 16.95 21.84 2.85
C LEU A 146 18.06 21.01 2.18
N GLU A 147 18.93 21.65 1.40
CA GLU A 147 20.07 21.01 0.74
C GLU A 147 21.05 20.37 1.74
N LEU A 148 21.38 21.08 2.83
CA LEU A 148 22.25 20.57 3.89
C LEU A 148 21.65 19.33 4.60
N LYS A 149 20.35 19.40 4.94
CA LYS A 149 19.66 18.26 5.59
C LYS A 149 19.58 17.06 4.66
N LEU A 150 19.25 17.26 3.38
CA LEU A 150 19.17 16.19 2.38
C LEU A 150 20.50 15.47 2.18
N ALA A 151 21.61 16.21 2.13
CA ALA A 151 22.94 15.62 2.00
C ALA A 151 23.24 14.64 3.14
N THR A 152 22.76 14.94 4.35
CA THR A 152 22.94 14.08 5.53
C THR A 152 21.96 12.91 5.55
N LEU A 153 20.72 13.13 5.10
CA LEU A 153 19.66 12.12 5.16
C LEU A 153 19.72 11.09 4.03
N LYS A 154 20.47 11.36 2.96
CA LYS A 154 20.53 10.50 1.77
C LYS A 154 20.92 9.04 2.07
N ASP A 155 21.80 8.84 3.05
CA ASP A 155 22.34 7.50 3.37
C ASP A 155 21.56 6.80 4.51
N VAL A 156 20.68 7.52 5.22
CA VAL A 156 19.95 7.01 6.39
C VAL A 156 18.44 6.91 6.18
N ALA A 157 17.87 7.76 5.32
CA ALA A 157 16.45 7.76 5.02
C ALA A 157 16.18 6.90 3.77
N PRO A 158 15.43 5.78 3.88
CA PRO A 158 15.08 4.98 2.72
C PRO A 158 14.20 5.77 1.74
N HIS A 159 14.64 5.84 0.48
CA HIS A 159 13.90 6.42 -0.64
C HIS A 159 13.23 7.77 -0.29
N PRO A 160 14.02 8.82 0.03
CA PRO A 160 13.50 10.06 0.56
C PRO A 160 12.75 10.86 -0.51
N VAL A 161 11.57 11.36 -0.15
CA VAL A 161 10.75 12.26 -0.98
C VAL A 161 10.41 13.50 -0.17
N LEU A 162 10.79 14.67 -0.70
CA LEU A 162 10.51 15.97 -0.13
C LEU A 162 9.06 16.35 -0.38
N ILE A 163 8.29 16.67 0.66
CA ILE A 163 6.87 17.07 0.51
C ILE A 163 6.47 18.19 1.47
N SER A 164 5.40 18.89 1.13
CA SER A 164 4.59 19.61 2.11
C SER A 164 3.16 19.07 2.03
N ALA A 165 2.76 18.29 3.02
CA ALA A 165 1.40 17.79 3.13
C ALA A 165 0.37 18.94 3.29
N LEU A 166 0.79 20.05 3.91
CA LEU A 166 -0.07 21.22 4.12
C LEU A 166 -0.33 21.96 2.81
N HIS A 167 0.69 22.09 1.97
CA HIS A 167 0.64 22.85 0.72
C HIS A 167 0.51 21.98 -0.54
N PHE A 168 0.27 20.68 -0.39
CA PHE A 168 0.19 19.71 -1.49
C PHE A 168 1.44 19.69 -2.38
N THR A 169 2.58 20.12 -1.83
CA THR A 169 3.84 20.20 -2.56
C THR A 169 4.45 18.81 -2.72
N ASN A 170 4.82 18.49 -3.96
CA ASN A 170 5.46 17.24 -4.38
C ASN A 170 4.69 15.94 -4.09
N LEU A 171 3.36 16.03 -3.91
CA LEU A 171 2.54 14.82 -3.77
C LEU A 171 2.50 13.96 -5.04
N PRO A 172 2.53 14.52 -6.28
CA PRO A 172 2.66 13.71 -7.50
C PRO A 172 3.93 12.86 -7.52
N GLU A 173 5.06 13.41 -7.08
CA GLU A 173 6.35 12.73 -6.99
C GLU A 173 6.31 11.62 -5.94
N LEU A 174 5.64 11.87 -4.80
CA LEU A 174 5.40 10.85 -3.79
C LEU A 174 4.54 9.70 -4.33
N LYS A 175 3.47 10.02 -5.06
CA LYS A 175 2.62 9.04 -5.74
C LYS A 175 3.43 8.23 -6.77
N GLN A 176 4.29 8.88 -7.54
CA GLN A 176 5.16 8.19 -8.50
C GLN A 176 6.14 7.24 -7.79
N ALA A 177 6.69 7.63 -6.64
CA ALA A 177 7.50 6.74 -5.82
C ALA A 177 6.72 5.50 -5.39
N PHE A 178 5.43 5.63 -5.01
CA PHE A 178 4.59 4.46 -4.72
C PHE A 178 4.56 3.48 -5.89
N LEU A 179 4.33 3.98 -7.11
CA LEU A 179 4.26 3.14 -8.30
C LEU A 179 5.56 2.38 -8.59
N CYS A 180 6.72 2.96 -8.27
CA CYS A 180 8.02 2.31 -8.44
C CYS A 180 8.25 1.15 -7.47
N TYR A 181 7.68 1.19 -6.26
CA TYR A 181 7.87 0.16 -5.23
C TYR A 181 6.70 -0.82 -5.12
N LEU A 182 5.51 -0.45 -5.60
CA LEU A 182 4.40 -1.39 -5.71
C LEU A 182 4.74 -2.45 -6.75
N LYS A 183 4.58 -3.72 -6.37
CA LYS A 183 4.78 -4.85 -7.28
C LYS A 183 4.00 -4.64 -8.58
N GLU A 184 4.62 -4.96 -9.71
CA GLU A 184 3.95 -4.90 -10.99
C GLU A 184 2.74 -5.83 -11.02
N TYR A 185 1.73 -5.41 -11.76
CA TYR A 185 0.61 -6.29 -12.05
C TYR A 185 1.11 -7.44 -12.90
N VAL A 186 0.73 -8.66 -12.54
CA VAL A 186 0.94 -9.80 -13.41
C VAL A 186 -0.14 -9.80 -14.47
N GLN A 187 0.26 -9.95 -15.72
CA GLN A 187 -0.65 -10.27 -16.79
C GLN A 187 -0.90 -11.77 -16.77
N ALA A 188 -2.16 -12.16 -16.70
CA ALA A 188 -2.54 -13.56 -16.62
C ALA A 188 -3.74 -13.83 -17.53
N SER A 189 -3.88 -15.11 -17.88
CA SER A 189 -5.04 -15.63 -18.58
C SER A 189 -5.65 -16.77 -17.80
N VAL A 190 -6.97 -16.84 -17.84
CA VAL A 190 -7.75 -17.89 -17.17
C VAL A 190 -8.78 -18.43 -18.15
N TRP A 191 -8.89 -19.75 -18.23
CA TRP A 191 -9.99 -20.42 -18.93
C TRP A 191 -10.87 -21.11 -17.90
N VAL A 192 -12.19 -20.99 -18.04
CA VAL A 192 -13.18 -21.68 -17.20
C VAL A 192 -14.25 -22.33 -18.07
N PRO A 193 -14.70 -23.56 -17.74
CA PRO A 193 -15.77 -24.23 -18.50
C PRO A 193 -17.14 -23.57 -18.23
N TRP A 194 -18.13 -23.86 -19.07
CA TRP A 194 -19.52 -23.44 -18.84
C TRP A 194 -20.14 -24.14 -17.62
N LYS A 195 -20.24 -23.42 -16.50
CA LYS A 195 -20.88 -23.86 -15.26
C LYS A 195 -21.75 -22.76 -14.68
N THR A 196 -22.65 -23.12 -13.77
CA THR A 196 -23.52 -22.17 -13.07
C THR A 196 -22.71 -21.08 -12.36
N GLU A 197 -21.52 -21.41 -11.84
CA GLU A 197 -20.65 -20.44 -11.15
C GLU A 197 -19.73 -19.62 -12.09
N SER A 198 -19.69 -19.90 -13.40
CA SER A 198 -18.75 -19.26 -14.33
C SER A 198 -19.07 -17.78 -14.56
N MET A 199 -20.34 -17.41 -14.72
CA MET A 199 -20.75 -16.01 -14.86
C MET A 199 -20.52 -15.19 -13.58
N PRO A 200 -20.88 -15.68 -12.38
CA PRO A 200 -20.47 -15.06 -11.12
C PRO A 200 -18.95 -14.87 -10.97
N PHE A 201 -18.16 -15.86 -11.39
CA PHE A 201 -16.69 -15.76 -11.38
C PHE A 201 -16.17 -14.65 -12.31
N ILE A 202 -16.73 -14.53 -13.52
CA ILE A 202 -16.36 -13.49 -14.49
C ILE A 202 -16.71 -12.11 -13.97
N SER A 203 -17.94 -11.91 -13.47
CA SER A 203 -18.34 -10.65 -12.84
C SER A 203 -17.43 -10.30 -11.67
N TRP A 204 -17.12 -11.29 -10.80
CA TRP A 204 -16.20 -11.10 -9.68
C TRP A 204 -14.82 -10.64 -10.15
N LEU A 205 -14.30 -11.20 -11.24
CA LEU A 205 -13.00 -10.82 -11.82
C LEU A 205 -13.04 -9.39 -12.39
N HIS A 206 -14.08 -9.02 -13.14
CA HIS A 206 -14.25 -7.68 -13.71
C HIS A 206 -14.30 -6.56 -12.66
N ASP A 207 -14.92 -6.80 -11.51
CA ASP A 207 -14.99 -5.80 -10.43
C ASP A 207 -13.61 -5.50 -9.80
N ARG A 208 -12.65 -6.42 -9.93
CA ARG A 208 -11.47 -6.54 -9.06
C ARG A 208 -10.13 -6.60 -9.81
N ALA A 209 -10.18 -6.77 -11.13
CA ALA A 209 -9.02 -6.85 -12.01
C ALA A 209 -9.29 -6.05 -13.28
N GLU A 210 -8.21 -5.60 -13.90
CA GLU A 210 -8.30 -4.94 -15.20
C GLU A 210 -8.39 -6.04 -16.28
N VAL A 211 -9.59 -6.33 -16.75
CA VAL A 211 -9.84 -7.37 -17.76
C VAL A 211 -9.73 -6.77 -19.16
N HIS A 212 -8.78 -7.26 -19.96
CA HIS A 212 -8.46 -6.77 -21.31
C HIS A 212 -9.10 -7.57 -22.45
N GLY A 213 -9.63 -8.75 -22.14
CA GLY A 213 -10.22 -9.59 -23.17
C GLY A 213 -11.06 -10.71 -22.58
N LEU A 214 -12.22 -10.95 -23.19
CA LEU A 214 -13.10 -12.07 -22.93
C LEU A 214 -13.39 -12.77 -24.26
N LYS A 215 -13.07 -14.06 -24.35
CA LYS A 215 -13.32 -14.89 -25.53
C LYS A 215 -14.19 -16.08 -25.13
N TYR A 216 -15.31 -16.24 -25.81
CA TYR A 216 -16.16 -17.41 -25.68
C TYR A 216 -15.63 -18.52 -26.60
N GLN A 217 -15.42 -19.70 -26.06
CA GLN A 217 -14.98 -20.91 -26.76
C GLN A 217 -16.04 -22.00 -26.54
N GLY A 218 -16.14 -22.96 -27.45
CA GLY A 218 -17.27 -23.91 -27.47
C GLY A 218 -17.52 -24.63 -26.14
N ASP A 219 -16.48 -24.89 -25.37
CA ASP A 219 -16.50 -25.58 -24.08
C ASP A 219 -16.32 -24.66 -22.85
N GLY A 220 -16.08 -23.36 -23.04
CA GLY A 220 -15.89 -22.43 -21.94
C GLY A 220 -15.60 -20.98 -22.33
N MET A 221 -14.94 -20.25 -21.44
CA MET A 221 -14.54 -18.85 -21.64
C MET A 221 -13.08 -18.67 -21.27
N SER A 222 -12.35 -17.89 -22.07
CA SER A 222 -11.01 -17.42 -21.75
C SER A 222 -11.02 -15.92 -21.44
N LEU A 223 -10.34 -15.51 -20.37
CA LEU A 223 -10.16 -14.12 -20.00
C LEU A 223 -8.68 -13.80 -19.88
N THR A 224 -8.29 -12.59 -20.30
CA THR A 224 -6.97 -12.00 -20.05
C THR A 224 -7.11 -10.80 -19.16
N PHE A 225 -6.30 -10.69 -18.11
CA PHE A 225 -6.41 -9.63 -17.13
C PHE A 225 -5.06 -9.26 -16.52
N LYS A 226 -4.98 -8.05 -15.96
CA LYS A 226 -3.88 -7.61 -15.10
C LYS A 226 -4.35 -7.47 -13.65
N ALA A 227 -3.54 -7.96 -12.71
CA ALA A 227 -3.81 -7.82 -11.29
C ALA A 227 -2.55 -7.91 -10.43
N VAL A 228 -2.66 -7.52 -9.16
CA VAL A 228 -1.60 -7.79 -8.17
C VAL A 228 -1.33 -9.31 -8.04
N PRO A 229 -0.06 -9.75 -7.87
CA PRO A 229 0.30 -11.18 -7.87
C PRO A 229 -0.54 -12.03 -6.90
N ARG A 230 -0.76 -11.52 -5.68
CA ARG A 230 -1.56 -12.22 -4.66
C ARG A 230 -3.03 -12.41 -5.06
N PHE A 231 -3.59 -11.49 -5.84
CA PHE A 231 -4.95 -11.64 -6.37
C PHE A 231 -4.98 -12.64 -7.52
N ALA A 232 -3.98 -12.60 -8.41
CA ALA A 232 -3.85 -13.58 -9.48
C ALA A 232 -3.79 -15.02 -8.97
N ASP A 233 -3.10 -15.27 -7.84
CA ASP A 233 -3.11 -16.59 -7.19
C ASP A 233 -4.50 -17.00 -6.68
N LYS A 234 -5.34 -16.05 -6.26
CA LYS A 234 -6.74 -16.35 -5.92
C LYS A 234 -7.58 -16.66 -7.15
N VAL A 235 -7.36 -15.94 -8.25
CA VAL A 235 -8.02 -16.22 -9.53
C VAL A 235 -7.67 -17.64 -9.98
N ARG A 236 -6.39 -18.03 -9.91
CA ARG A 236 -5.93 -19.40 -10.15
C ARG A 236 -6.70 -20.41 -9.32
N ASN A 237 -6.70 -20.25 -8.00
CA ASN A 237 -7.38 -21.19 -7.10
C ASN A 237 -8.87 -21.31 -7.46
N LYS A 238 -9.59 -20.20 -7.67
CA LYS A 238 -11.01 -20.24 -8.04
C LYS A 238 -11.24 -20.91 -9.39
N ALA A 239 -10.39 -20.63 -10.38
CA ALA A 239 -10.49 -21.25 -11.70
C ALA A 239 -10.28 -22.77 -11.63
N GLU A 240 -9.29 -23.24 -10.89
CA GLU A 240 -9.03 -24.67 -10.68
C GLU A 240 -10.22 -25.38 -10.01
N HIS A 241 -10.89 -24.75 -9.04
CA HIS A 241 -12.13 -25.29 -8.44
C HIS A 241 -13.27 -25.40 -9.45
N LEU A 242 -13.31 -24.53 -10.46
CA LEU A 242 -14.26 -24.62 -11.56
C LEU A 242 -13.85 -25.63 -12.63
N GLY A 243 -12.71 -26.32 -12.49
CA GLY A 243 -12.14 -27.20 -13.51
C GLY A 243 -11.54 -26.42 -14.68
N GLY A 244 -11.19 -25.15 -14.45
CA GLY A 244 -10.53 -24.28 -15.40
C GLY A 244 -9.01 -24.40 -15.37
N THR A 245 -8.35 -23.59 -16.19
CA THR A 245 -6.89 -23.48 -16.25
C THR A 245 -6.44 -22.04 -16.08
N PHE A 246 -5.21 -21.84 -15.61
CA PHE A 246 -4.64 -20.52 -15.34
C PHE A 246 -3.21 -20.47 -15.84
N ASN A 247 -2.86 -19.41 -16.57
CA ASN A 247 -1.52 -19.19 -17.09
C ASN A 247 -1.09 -17.74 -16.81
N VAL A 248 0.04 -17.57 -16.13
CA VAL A 248 0.68 -16.26 -16.03
C VAL A 248 1.44 -16.01 -17.33
N GLN A 249 1.15 -14.89 -18.00
CA GLN A 249 2.02 -14.43 -19.06
C GLN A 249 3.24 -13.81 -18.39
N ILE A 250 4.35 -14.54 -18.40
CA ILE A 250 5.65 -13.95 -18.08
C ILE A 250 5.90 -12.98 -19.23
N ASP A 251 5.88 -11.68 -18.94
CA ASP A 251 6.31 -10.67 -19.90
C ASP A 251 7.75 -11.04 -20.27
N LYS A 252 7.94 -11.56 -21.48
CA LYS A 252 9.27 -11.62 -22.10
C LYS A 252 9.55 -10.23 -22.63
N GLN A 253 9.77 -9.30 -21.71
CA GLN A 253 10.50 -8.07 -21.97
C GLN A 253 11.77 -8.23 -21.13
N GLY A 254 12.94 -8.50 -21.70
CA GLY A 254 13.54 -7.78 -22.82
C GLY A 254 14.56 -6.84 -22.19
#